data_AF-Q3MNK1-F1
#
_entry.id   AF-Q3MNK1-F1
#
_cell.length_a   1.000
_cell.length_b   1.000
_cell.length_c   1.000
_cell.angle_alpha   90.00
_cell.angle_beta   90.00
_cell.angle_gamma   90.00
#
_symmetry.space_group_name_H-M   'P 1'
#
loop_
_entity.id
_entity.type
_entity.pdbx_description
1 polymer ?
#
loop_
_entity_poly.entity_id
_entity_poly.type
_entity_poly.pdbx_seq_one_letter_code
_entity_poly.pdbx_strand_id
1 'polypeptide(L)'
;MSTDEDLEVLRHQLAAGQASDGQHTHAELYEFRALFHAHAVRAWLAEGIPVVKSWRHHDGAECFGGAFFIVVAQLPSGQVSNHYPSHAWSLFDVPVAELAPVHDGHTSSEVLERLRADLARGAGR
;
A
#
# COMPACT_ATOMS: atom_id res chain seq x y z
N MET A 1 -16.34 34.64 4.16
CA MET A 1 -15.92 33.78 3.06
C MET A 1 -17.16 33.35 2.30
N SER A 2 -17.09 33.25 0.98
CA SER A 2 -18.20 32.73 0.15
C SER A 2 -18.26 31.21 0.31
N THR A 3 -19.45 30.60 0.13
CA THR A 3 -19.58 29.13 0.13
C THR A 3 -18.63 28.46 -0.88
N ASP A 4 -18.34 29.12 -2.00
CA ASP A 4 -17.40 28.61 -3.01
C ASP A 4 -15.95 28.59 -2.49
N GLU A 5 -15.58 29.60 -1.70
CA GLU A 5 -14.26 29.71 -1.07
C GLU A 5 -14.11 28.64 0.02
N ASP A 6 -15.15 28.40 0.82
CA ASP A 6 -15.18 27.33 1.83
C ASP A 6 -15.04 25.95 1.18
N LEU A 7 -15.72 25.71 0.05
CA LEU A 7 -15.63 24.47 -0.71
C LEU A 7 -14.25 24.25 -1.31
N GLU A 8 -13.60 25.30 -1.80
CA GLU A 8 -12.23 25.24 -2.30
C GLU A 8 -11.25 24.87 -1.19
N VAL A 9 -11.37 25.50 -0.02
CA VAL A 9 -10.58 25.17 1.17
C VAL A 9 -10.78 23.70 1.55
N LEU A 10 -12.02 23.24 1.67
CA LEU A 10 -12.31 21.85 2.02
C LEU A 10 -11.72 20.86 1.00
N ARG A 11 -11.82 21.14 -0.30
CA ARG A 11 -11.21 20.30 -1.35
C ARG A 11 -9.69 20.23 -1.19
N HIS A 12 -9.05 21.35 -0.90
CA HIS A 12 -7.60 21.39 -0.69
C HIS A 12 -7.20 20.57 0.54
N GLN A 13 -7.91 20.74 1.66
CA GLN A 13 -7.64 19.99 2.89
C GLN A 13 -7.84 18.47 2.71
N LEU A 14 -8.91 18.06 2.01
CA LEU A 14 -9.16 16.66 1.67
C LEU A 14 -8.06 16.08 0.78
N ALA A 15 -7.63 16.82 -0.25
CA ALA A 15 -6.55 16.39 -1.15
C ALA A 15 -5.20 16.29 -0.43
N ALA A 16 -4.96 17.15 0.57
CA ALA A 16 -3.78 17.11 1.43
C ALA A 16 -3.84 16.03 2.54
N GLY A 17 -4.90 15.22 2.58
CA GLY A 17 -5.06 14.14 3.55
C GLY A 17 -5.41 14.62 4.98
N GLN A 18 -5.91 15.85 5.13
CA GLN A 18 -6.26 16.44 6.44
C GLN A 18 -7.62 15.99 6.97
N ALA A 19 -8.39 15.21 6.20
CA ALA A 19 -9.54 14.49 6.74
C ALA A 19 -9.10 13.67 7.95
N SER A 20 -9.91 13.67 9.02
CA SER A 20 -9.56 13.01 10.27
C SER A 20 -10.70 12.13 10.78
N ASP A 21 -10.34 11.03 11.43
CA ASP A 21 -11.25 10.17 12.20
C ASP A 21 -11.48 10.69 13.64
N GLY A 22 -10.95 11.87 13.96
CA GLY A 22 -10.99 12.48 15.29
C GLY A 22 -9.76 12.19 16.16
N GLN A 23 -8.86 11.30 15.74
CA GLN A 23 -7.61 10.97 16.42
C GLN A 23 -6.39 11.12 15.50
N HIS A 24 -6.53 10.73 14.24
CA HIS A 24 -5.50 10.82 13.21
C HIS A 24 -6.06 11.45 11.94
N THR A 25 -5.19 12.10 11.18
CA THR A 25 -5.43 12.50 9.79
C THR A 25 -5.24 11.31 8.85
N HIS A 26 -5.87 11.35 7.68
CA HIS A 26 -5.65 10.34 6.65
C HIS A 26 -4.19 10.30 6.19
N ALA A 27 -3.49 11.43 6.19
CA ALA A 27 -2.06 11.49 5.90
C ALA A 27 -1.23 10.65 6.90
N GLU A 28 -1.48 10.80 8.20
CA GLU A 28 -0.83 10.00 9.25
C GLU A 28 -1.18 8.51 9.11
N LEU A 29 -2.45 8.17 8.89
CA LEU A 29 -2.86 6.78 8.70
C LEU A 29 -2.23 6.14 7.44
N TYR A 30 -2.06 6.92 6.37
CA TYR A 30 -1.38 6.47 5.16
C TYR A 30 0.11 6.20 5.43
N GLU A 31 0.77 7.06 6.22
CA GLU A 31 2.15 6.86 6.65
C GLU A 31 2.30 5.61 7.55
N PHE A 32 1.42 5.44 8.55
CA PHE A 32 1.39 4.24 9.39
C PHE A 32 1.24 2.96 8.55
N ARG A 33 0.32 2.98 7.58
CA ARG A 33 0.13 1.85 6.66
C ARG A 33 1.41 1.55 5.88
N ALA A 34 2.11 2.57 5.38
CA ALA A 34 3.37 2.38 4.67
C ALA A 34 4.45 1.74 5.55
N LEU A 35 4.62 2.25 6.78
CA LEU A 35 5.59 1.73 7.75
C LEU A 35 5.25 0.29 8.19
N PHE A 36 4.00 0.01 8.56
CA PHE A 36 3.57 -1.33 8.92
C PHE A 36 3.72 -2.31 7.76
N HIS A 37 3.38 -1.91 6.53
CA HIS A 37 3.58 -2.76 5.37
C HIS A 37 5.07 -3.02 5.12
N ALA A 38 5.94 -2.01 5.25
CA ALA A 38 7.38 -2.19 5.12
C ALA A 38 7.96 -3.17 6.17
N HIS A 39 7.46 -3.11 7.41
CA HIS A 39 7.79 -4.12 8.43
C HIS A 39 7.28 -5.52 8.06
N ALA A 40 6.02 -5.63 7.63
CA ALA A 40 5.39 -6.90 7.28
C ALA A 40 6.11 -7.59 6.11
N VAL A 41 6.41 -6.86 5.03
CA VAL A 41 7.06 -7.46 3.85
C VAL A 41 8.47 -7.96 4.13
N ARG A 42 9.20 -7.33 5.06
CA ARG A 42 10.52 -7.83 5.50
C ARG A 42 10.39 -9.16 6.25
N ALA A 43 9.38 -9.28 7.12
CA ALA A 43 9.10 -10.51 7.83
C ALA A 43 8.64 -11.63 6.87
N TRP A 44 7.71 -11.33 5.97
CA TRP A 44 7.25 -12.28 4.94
C TRP A 44 8.39 -12.76 4.06
N LEU A 45 9.26 -11.86 3.60
CA LEU A 45 10.43 -12.25 2.81
C LEU A 45 11.35 -13.20 3.59
N ALA A 46 11.56 -12.95 4.89
CA ALA A 46 12.34 -13.83 5.77
C ALA A 46 11.68 -15.21 5.99
N GLU A 47 10.36 -15.28 5.90
CA GLU A 47 9.59 -16.54 5.92
C GLU A 47 9.55 -17.26 4.55
N GLY A 48 10.17 -16.70 3.51
CA GLY A 48 10.15 -17.25 2.16
C GLY A 48 8.85 -16.97 1.39
N ILE A 49 8.00 -16.06 1.87
CA ILE A 49 6.85 -15.56 1.11
C ILE A 49 7.40 -14.65 -0.02
N PRO A 50 6.98 -14.86 -1.28
CA PRO A 50 7.43 -14.00 -2.37
C PRO A 50 6.96 -12.56 -2.16
N VAL A 51 7.91 -11.63 -2.18
CA VAL A 51 7.66 -10.20 -2.13
C VAL A 51 8.50 -9.52 -3.20
N VAL A 52 7.89 -8.60 -3.94
CA VAL A 52 8.60 -7.73 -4.88
C VAL A 52 8.10 -6.29 -4.81
N LYS A 53 8.94 -5.35 -5.25
CA LYS A 53 8.53 -4.00 -5.61
C LYS A 53 8.83 -3.70 -7.08
N SER A 54 8.01 -2.87 -7.73
CA SER A 54 8.21 -2.49 -9.12
C SER A 54 7.68 -1.10 -9.43
N TRP A 55 8.33 -0.40 -10.36
CA TRP A 55 7.84 0.86 -10.94
C TRP A 55 6.74 0.65 -11.98
N ARG A 56 6.59 -0.58 -12.51
CA ARG A 56 5.66 -0.90 -13.59
C ARG A 56 4.64 -1.95 -13.15
N HIS A 57 3.42 -1.80 -13.63
CA HIS A 57 2.41 -2.86 -13.56
C HIS A 57 2.81 -4.02 -14.48
N HIS A 58 2.07 -5.13 -14.40
CA HIS A 58 2.37 -6.33 -15.18
C HIS A 58 2.33 -6.11 -16.70
N ASP A 59 1.55 -5.13 -17.17
CA ASP A 59 1.37 -4.78 -18.58
C ASP A 59 2.48 -3.85 -19.11
N GLY A 60 3.44 -3.48 -18.26
CA GLY A 60 4.53 -2.58 -18.59
C GLY A 60 4.22 -1.10 -18.37
N ALA A 61 2.98 -0.73 -18.05
CA ALA A 61 2.62 0.65 -17.75
C ALA A 61 3.28 1.12 -16.45
N GLU A 62 3.71 2.38 -16.42
CA GLU A 62 4.28 2.96 -15.20
C GLU A 62 3.19 3.22 -14.17
N CYS A 63 3.48 2.91 -12.91
CA CYS A 63 2.57 3.16 -11.81
C CYS A 63 2.29 4.67 -11.69
N PHE A 64 1.07 5.07 -12.08
CA PHE A 64 0.59 6.46 -12.03
C PHE A 64 1.55 7.45 -12.71
N GLY A 65 1.98 7.13 -13.93
CA GLY A 65 2.88 7.99 -14.72
C GLY A 65 4.30 8.11 -14.13
N GLY A 66 4.75 7.08 -13.43
CA GLY A 66 6.09 7.01 -12.83
C GLY A 66 6.22 7.72 -11.48
N ALA A 67 5.16 8.36 -10.98
CA ALA A 67 5.17 9.02 -9.69
C ALA A 67 5.07 8.03 -8.50
N PHE A 68 4.69 6.78 -8.77
CA PHE A 68 4.46 5.74 -7.77
C PHE A 68 5.18 4.45 -8.14
N PHE A 69 5.28 3.56 -7.17
CA PHE A 69 5.66 2.16 -7.35
C PHE A 69 4.65 1.26 -6.64
N ILE A 70 4.64 -0.02 -6.96
CA ILE A 70 3.83 -1.04 -6.29
C ILE A 70 4.72 -1.98 -5.48
N VAL A 71 4.22 -2.40 -4.32
CA VAL A 71 4.78 -3.49 -3.51
C VAL A 71 3.75 -4.61 -3.46
N VAL A 72 4.16 -5.83 -3.77
CA VAL A 72 3.29 -7.01 -3.83
C VAL A 72 3.90 -8.12 -2.98
N ALA A 73 3.10 -8.67 -2.05
CA ALA A 73 3.39 -9.91 -1.35
C ALA A 73 2.41 -11.00 -1.81
N GLN A 74 2.91 -12.19 -2.14
CA GLN A 74 2.11 -13.34 -2.53
C GLN A 74 1.90 -14.27 -1.32
N LEU A 75 0.93 -13.92 -0.45
CA LEU A 75 0.58 -14.77 0.67
C LEU A 75 -0.05 -16.09 0.17
N PRO A 76 -0.07 -17.16 0.99
CA PRO A 76 -0.76 -18.41 0.64
C PRO A 76 -2.25 -18.22 0.33
N SER A 77 -2.87 -17.18 0.90
CA SER A 77 -4.28 -16.83 0.71
C SER A 77 -4.53 -15.88 -0.47
N GLY A 78 -3.49 -15.41 -1.18
CA GLY A 78 -3.58 -14.49 -2.30
C GLY A 78 -2.65 -13.27 -2.17
N GLN A 79 -2.71 -12.36 -3.13
CA GLN A 79 -1.86 -11.16 -3.11
C GLN A 79 -2.30 -10.14 -2.05
N VAL A 80 -1.33 -9.45 -1.46
CA VAL A 80 -1.54 -8.17 -0.80
C VAL A 80 -0.65 -7.17 -1.53
N SER A 81 -1.25 -6.10 -2.05
CA SER A 81 -0.51 -5.09 -2.80
C SER A 81 -0.93 -3.68 -2.44
N ASN A 82 0.01 -2.75 -2.50
CA ASN A 82 -0.24 -1.32 -2.33
C ASN A 82 0.69 -0.52 -3.23
N HIS A 83 0.18 0.62 -3.72
CA HIS A 83 0.99 1.64 -4.39
C HIS A 83 1.46 2.70 -3.40
N TYR A 84 2.69 3.17 -3.59
CA TYR A 84 3.31 4.21 -2.78
C TYR A 84 4.00 5.25 -3.66
N PRO A 85 4.06 6.52 -3.22
CA PRO A 85 4.77 7.57 -3.96
C PRO A 85 6.27 7.30 -4.00
N SER A 86 6.94 7.78 -5.05
CA SER A 86 8.36 7.50 -5.33
C SER A 86 9.32 7.81 -4.17
N HIS A 87 9.04 8.83 -3.36
CA HIS A 87 9.88 9.18 -2.20
C HIS A 87 9.90 8.10 -1.11
N ALA A 88 8.92 7.19 -1.07
CA ALA A 88 8.88 6.07 -0.14
C ALA A 88 9.67 4.84 -0.65
N TRP A 89 10.30 4.90 -1.82
CA TRP A 89 10.97 3.74 -2.44
C TRP A 89 12.02 3.07 -1.54
N SER A 90 12.79 3.86 -0.79
CA SER A 90 13.84 3.39 0.11
C SER A 90 13.29 2.74 1.39
N LEU A 91 12.01 2.97 1.73
CA LEU A 91 11.36 2.35 2.89
C LEU A 91 11.22 0.82 2.71
N PHE A 92 11.05 0.37 1.47
CA PHE A 92 10.82 -1.03 1.14
C PHE A 92 12.10 -1.69 0.65
N ASP A 93 12.84 -2.32 1.57
CA ASP A 93 14.03 -3.11 1.24
C ASP A 93 13.66 -4.55 0.85
N VAL A 94 13.17 -4.72 -0.37
CA VAL A 94 12.67 -5.98 -0.94
C VAL A 94 13.10 -6.11 -2.41
N PRO A 95 13.14 -7.33 -2.98
CA PRO A 95 13.55 -7.54 -4.37
C PRO A 95 12.81 -6.64 -5.37
N VAL A 96 13.55 -6.09 -6.33
CA VAL A 96 13.00 -5.29 -7.42
C VAL A 96 12.66 -6.18 -8.60
N ALA A 97 11.44 -6.10 -9.09
CA ALA A 97 11.02 -6.74 -10.33
C ALA A 97 10.86 -5.70 -11.45
N GLU A 98 11.22 -6.07 -12.68
CA GLU A 98 11.01 -5.23 -13.86
C GLU A 98 9.52 -4.91 -14.04
N LEU A 99 8.68 -5.93 -13.90
CA LEU A 99 7.22 -5.85 -13.94
C LEU A 99 6.64 -6.45 -12.65
N ALA A 100 5.61 -5.82 -12.12
CA ALA A 100 4.85 -6.41 -11.02
C ALA A 100 4.16 -7.72 -11.46
N PRO A 101 3.89 -8.66 -10.53
CA PRO A 101 3.04 -9.82 -10.80
C PRO A 101 1.66 -9.39 -11.35
N VAL A 102 1.05 -10.28 -12.14
CA VAL A 102 -0.33 -10.07 -12.61
C VAL A 102 -1.24 -9.89 -11.41
N HIS A 103 -2.01 -8.79 -11.39
CA HIS A 103 -2.96 -8.51 -10.32
C HIS A 103 -4.00 -9.63 -10.25
N ASP A 104 -4.19 -10.22 -9.08
CA ASP A 104 -5.13 -11.34 -8.88
C ASP A 104 -6.60 -10.93 -8.78
N GLY A 105 -6.90 -9.65 -8.98
CA GLY A 105 -8.27 -9.11 -8.98
C GLY A 105 -8.81 -8.71 -7.61
N HIS A 106 -7.98 -8.72 -6.56
CA HIS A 106 -8.44 -8.47 -5.21
C HIS A 106 -9.05 -7.08 -4.98
N THR A 107 -10.05 -7.08 -4.11
CA THR A 107 -10.64 -5.91 -3.48
C THR A 107 -9.95 -5.61 -2.14
N SER A 108 -10.21 -4.43 -1.58
CA SER A 108 -9.72 -4.09 -0.24
C SER A 108 -10.28 -5.03 0.84
N SER A 109 -11.50 -5.55 0.69
CA SER A 109 -12.07 -6.51 1.65
C SER A 109 -11.27 -7.81 1.68
N GLU A 110 -10.93 -8.33 0.49
CA GLU A 110 -10.14 -9.56 0.37
C GLU A 110 -8.72 -9.36 0.94
N VAL A 111 -8.11 -8.19 0.77
CA VAL A 111 -6.84 -7.87 1.44
C VAL A 111 -6.97 -7.94 2.96
N LEU A 112 -8.03 -7.36 3.54
CA LEU A 112 -8.26 -7.43 4.99
C LEU A 112 -8.47 -8.87 5.46
N GLU A 113 -9.22 -9.68 4.70
CA GLU A 113 -9.41 -11.11 4.99
C GLU A 113 -8.10 -11.90 4.94
N ARG A 114 -7.27 -11.66 3.91
CA ARG A 114 -5.95 -12.30 3.74
C ARG A 114 -5.00 -11.95 4.89
N LEU A 115 -4.96 -10.69 5.31
CA LEU A 115 -4.14 -10.24 6.45
C LEU A 115 -4.62 -10.87 7.77
N ARG A 116 -5.93 -10.96 8.00
CA ARG A 116 -6.48 -11.66 9.18
C ARG A 116 -6.11 -13.14 9.18
N ALA A 117 -6.18 -13.80 8.02
CA ALA A 117 -5.81 -15.20 7.87
C ALA A 117 -4.31 -15.42 8.14
N ASP A 118 -3.43 -14.53 7.68
CA ASP A 118 -1.99 -14.63 7.94
C ASP A 118 -1.66 -14.43 9.42
N LEU A 119 -2.28 -13.47 10.10
CA LEU A 119 -2.14 -13.28 11.55
C LEU A 119 -2.58 -14.53 12.34
N ALA A 120 -3.67 -15.19 11.92
CA ALA A 120 -4.14 -16.42 12.54
C ALA A 120 -3.18 -17.61 12.32
N ARG A 121 -2.48 -17.65 11.17
CA ARG A 121 -1.43 -18.66 10.89
C ARG A 121 -0.23 -18.52 11.83
N GLY A 122 0.15 -17.30 12.18
CA GLY A 122 1.27 -17.01 13.09
C GLY A 122 1.00 -17.40 14.54
N ALA A 123 -0.27 -17.36 14.99
CA ALA A 123 -0.65 -17.68 16.38
C ALA A 123 -0.56 -19.17 16.75
N GLY A 124 -0.33 -20.05 15.78
CA GLY A 124 -0.18 -21.50 15.97
C GLY A 124 1.28 -21.99 15.96
N ARG A 125 2.26 -21.08 15.94
CA ARG A 125 3.70 -21.39 15.98
C ARG A 125 4.30 -21.12 17.35
#